data_AF-A0A7S3FSN8-F1
#
_entry.id   AF-A0A7S3FSN8-F1
#
_cell.length_a   1.000
_cell.length_b   1.000
_cell.length_c   1.000
_cell.angle_alpha   90.00
_cell.angle_beta   90.00
_cell.angle_gamma   90.00
#
_symmetry.space_group_name_H-M   'P 1'
#
loop_
_entity.id
_entity.type
_entity.pdbx_description
1 polymer ?
#
loop_
_entity_poly.entity_id
_entity_poly.type
_entity_poly.pdbx_seq_one_letter_code
_entity_poly.pdbx_strand_id
1 'polypeptide(L)'
;MFIENSHVQFLESAGARAVPLDFRMEGQKMRNTLAKLDGVYIPGDSKLLVDNHRDHLYYIQAVQKILQWAQEHNEKEGHHFPVMGVGYGCFALIKSQLFDDKFQ
;
A
#
# COMPACT_ATOMS: atom_id res chain seq x y z
N MET A 1 3.39 -8.46 10.88
CA MET A 1 3.09 -8.50 9.43
C MET A 1 3.90 -9.62 8.85
N PHE A 2 3.27 -10.46 8.04
CA PHE A 2 3.92 -11.55 7.32
C PHE A 2 3.56 -11.36 5.84
N ILE A 3 4.56 -11.49 4.97
CA ILE A 3 4.41 -11.39 3.52
C ILE A 3 4.83 -12.76 2.98
N GLU A 4 3.97 -13.44 2.23
CA GLU A 4 4.37 -14.73 1.66
C GLU A 4 5.52 -14.54 0.67
N ASN A 5 6.45 -15.49 0.69
CA ASN A 5 7.64 -15.44 -0.15
C ASN A 5 7.30 -15.45 -1.65
N SER A 6 6.15 -16.01 -2.03
CA SER A 6 5.66 -16.03 -3.42
C SER A 6 5.49 -14.63 -4.01
N HIS A 7 5.07 -13.64 -3.21
CA HIS A 7 4.95 -12.25 -3.67
C HIS A 7 6.31 -11.59 -3.91
N VAL A 8 7.29 -11.88 -3.06
CA VAL A 8 8.66 -11.39 -3.23
C VAL A 8 9.27 -12.00 -4.50
N GLN A 9 9.16 -13.32 -4.67
CA GLN A 9 9.64 -14.03 -5.86
C GLN A 9 8.97 -13.54 -7.14
N PHE A 10 7.67 -13.22 -7.10
CA PHE A 10 6.95 -12.64 -8.24
C PHE A 10 7.58 -11.31 -8.67
N LEU A 11 7.83 -10.39 -7.74
CA LEU A 11 8.45 -9.09 -8.03
C LEU A 11 9.91 -9.24 -8.50
N GLU A 12 10.69 -10.09 -7.83
CA GLU A 12 12.09 -10.33 -8.20
C GLU A 12 12.23 -11.02 -9.56
N SER A 13 11.30 -11.91 -9.92
CA SER A 13 11.28 -12.54 -11.25
C SER A 13 11.05 -11.55 -12.38
N ALA A 14 10.42 -10.40 -12.09
CA ALA A 14 10.26 -9.28 -13.02
C ALA A 14 11.48 -8.33 -13.03
N GLY A 15 12.55 -8.66 -12.30
CA GLY A 15 13.78 -7.85 -12.22
C GLY A 15 13.72 -6.71 -11.19
N ALA A 16 12.68 -6.64 -10.36
CA ALA A 16 12.60 -5.66 -9.27
C ALA A 16 13.36 -6.14 -8.02
N ARG A 17 13.63 -5.22 -7.10
CA ARG A 17 14.07 -5.54 -5.73
C ARG A 17 12.94 -5.21 -4.78
N ALA A 18 12.52 -6.17 -3.95
CA ALA A 18 11.44 -5.96 -2.99
C ALA A 18 11.99 -5.40 -1.67
N VAL A 19 11.31 -4.39 -1.12
CA VAL A 19 11.59 -3.85 0.21
C VAL A 19 10.29 -3.88 1.01
N PRO A 20 10.26 -4.45 2.23
CA PRO A 20 9.05 -4.46 3.04
C PRO A 20 8.69 -3.06 3.53
N LEU A 21 7.44 -2.67 3.34
CA LEU A 21 6.88 -1.40 3.85
C LEU A 21 5.98 -1.67 5.06
N ASP A 22 6.32 -1.09 6.22
CA ASP A 22 5.50 -1.25 7.43
C ASP A 22 4.32 -0.25 7.42
N PHE A 23 3.10 -0.78 7.34
CA PHE A 23 1.87 0.01 7.32
C PHE A 23 1.60 0.79 8.62
N ARG A 24 2.32 0.47 9.71
CA ARG A 24 2.18 1.14 11.01
C ARG A 24 3.08 2.38 11.14
N MET A 25 3.87 2.68 10.12
CA MET A 25 4.75 3.86 10.12
C MET A 25 3.96 5.16 10.17
N GLU A 26 4.50 6.15 10.88
CA GLU A 26 3.93 7.49 10.89
C GLU A 26 3.95 8.14 9.50
N GLY A 27 3.02 9.08 9.25
CA GLY A 27 2.78 9.65 7.93
C GLY A 27 4.03 10.26 7.27
N GLN A 28 4.82 11.04 8.01
CA GLN A 28 6.03 11.66 7.44
C GLN A 28 7.09 10.61 7.12
N LYS A 29 7.27 9.62 8.00
CA LYS A 29 8.23 8.53 7.79
C LYS A 29 7.82 7.67 6.59
N MET A 30 6.52 7.45 6.40
CA MET A 30 5.96 6.76 5.24
C MET A 30 6.24 7.54 3.95
N ARG A 31 5.92 8.84 3.88
CA ARG A 31 6.23 9.71 2.72
C ARG A 31 7.71 9.69 2.37
N ASN A 32 8.59 9.83 3.37
CA ASN A 32 10.05 9.77 3.17
C ASN A 32 10.54 8.40 2.67
N THR A 33 9.82 7.33 3.00
CA THR A 33 10.13 5.98 2.50
C THR A 33 9.65 5.82 1.08
N LEU A 34 8.42 6.23 0.78
CA LEU A 34 7.83 6.16 -0.56
C LEU A 34 8.65 6.94 -1.59
N ALA A 35 9.18 8.11 -1.22
CA ALA A 35 10.06 8.91 -2.08
C ALA A 35 11.39 8.22 -2.46
N LYS A 36 11.72 7.07 -1.85
CA LYS A 36 12.92 6.27 -2.15
C LYS A 36 12.60 4.98 -2.90
N LEU A 37 11.32 4.72 -3.19
CA LEU A 37 10.86 3.53 -3.89
C LEU A 37 10.43 3.90 -5.31
N ASP A 38 10.40 2.91 -6.19
CA ASP A 38 9.96 3.07 -7.58
C ASP A 38 8.47 2.72 -7.77
N GLY A 39 7.79 2.25 -6.72
CA GLY A 39 6.39 1.85 -6.73
C GLY A 39 5.99 1.08 -5.47
N VAL A 40 4.70 0.76 -5.34
CA VAL A 40 4.16 -0.03 -4.23
C VAL A 40 3.36 -1.22 -4.74
N TYR A 41 3.68 -2.40 -4.21
CA TYR A 41 2.92 -3.62 -4.39
C TYR A 41 2.17 -3.98 -3.11
N ILE A 42 0.86 -4.16 -3.19
CA ILE A 42 -0.02 -4.51 -2.08
C ILE A 42 -0.43 -5.99 -2.24
N PRO A 43 0.13 -6.90 -1.44
CA PRO A 43 -0.12 -8.33 -1.55
C PRO A 43 -1.53 -8.73 -1.11
N GLY A 44 -1.94 -9.92 -1.56
CA GLY A 44 -3.26 -10.48 -1.35
C GLY A 44 -3.39 -11.37 -0.11
N ASP A 45 -2.36 -11.55 0.70
CA ASP A 45 -2.39 -12.58 1.77
C ASP A 45 -3.03 -12.10 3.08
N SER A 46 -3.38 -10.82 3.17
CA SER A 46 -3.75 -10.24 4.45
C SER A 46 -5.20 -10.54 4.83
N LYS A 47 -5.40 -11.58 5.66
CA LYS A 47 -6.67 -11.79 6.41
C LYS A 47 -7.09 -10.57 7.24
N LEU A 48 -6.16 -9.63 7.50
CA LEU A 48 -6.46 -8.35 8.16
C LEU A 48 -7.58 -7.57 7.45
N LEU A 49 -7.83 -7.78 6.16
CA LEU A 49 -8.94 -7.10 5.48
C LEU A 49 -10.33 -7.70 5.77
N VAL A 50 -10.35 -8.97 6.20
CA VAL A 50 -11.54 -9.78 6.45
C VAL A 50 -11.85 -9.83 7.95
N ASP A 51 -10.83 -9.77 8.81
CA ASP A 51 -10.99 -9.79 10.25
C ASP A 51 -11.25 -8.37 10.81
N ASN A 52 -12.33 -8.21 11.60
CA ASN A 52 -12.78 -6.94 12.21
C ASN A 52 -11.86 -6.41 13.35
N HIS A 53 -10.57 -6.76 13.36
CA HIS A 53 -9.61 -6.32 14.37
C HIS A 53 -9.08 -4.90 14.09
N ARG A 54 -8.71 -4.12 15.11
CA ARG A 54 -8.25 -2.73 14.95
C ARG A 54 -7.13 -2.54 13.91
N ASP A 55 -6.30 -3.57 13.70
CA ASP A 55 -5.23 -3.58 12.71
C ASP A 55 -5.71 -3.45 11.26
N HIS A 56 -6.96 -3.82 10.96
CA HIS A 56 -7.55 -3.61 9.63
C HIS A 56 -7.69 -2.13 9.28
N LEU A 57 -8.02 -1.29 10.29
CA LEU A 57 -8.19 0.14 10.09
C LEU A 57 -6.85 0.81 9.79
N TYR A 58 -5.81 0.45 10.54
CA TYR A 58 -4.46 0.98 10.30
C TYR A 58 -3.94 0.59 8.92
N TYR A 59 -4.18 -0.65 8.49
CA TYR A 59 -3.80 -1.10 7.16
C TYR A 59 -4.54 -0.32 6.06
N ILE A 60 -5.86 -0.19 6.15
CA ILE A 60 -6.66 0.57 5.18
C ILE A 60 -6.27 2.05 5.15
N GLN A 61 -6.04 2.68 6.31
CA GLN A 61 -5.54 4.06 6.40
C GLN A 61 -4.15 4.23 5.80
N ALA A 62 -3.26 3.24 5.96
CA ALA A 62 -1.95 3.26 5.32
C ALA A 62 -2.08 3.19 3.80
N VAL A 63 -2.95 2.30 3.28
CA VAL A 63 -3.25 2.21 1.85
C VAL A 63 -3.79 3.55 1.33
N GLN A 64 -4.71 4.18 2.07
CA GLN A 64 -5.24 5.50 1.72
C GLN A 64 -4.13 6.56 1.65
N LYS A 65 -3.24 6.62 2.66
CA LYS A 65 -2.10 7.56 2.68
C LYS A 65 -1.12 7.32 1.54
N ILE A 66 -0.85 6.06 1.20
CA ILE A 66 0.00 5.69 0.06
C ILE A 66 -0.64 6.17 -1.25
N LEU A 67 -1.95 5.93 -1.43
CA LEU A 67 -2.67 6.38 -2.63
C LEU A 67 -2.71 7.89 -2.75
N GLN A 68 -3.01 8.60 -1.67
CA GLN A 68 -3.00 10.06 -1.66
C GLN A 68 -1.62 10.61 -2.03
N TRP A 69 -0.55 10.07 -1.42
CA TRP A 69 0.81 10.49 -1.75
C TRP A 69 1.17 10.17 -3.21
N ALA A 70 0.84 8.98 -3.70
CA ALA A 70 1.13 8.57 -5.08
C ALA A 70 0.36 9.42 -6.10
N GLN A 71 -0.90 9.77 -5.82
CA GLN A 71 -1.68 10.71 -6.65
C GLN A 71 -1.04 12.09 -6.68
N GLU A 72 -0.68 12.65 -5.51
CA GLU A 72 0.02 13.93 -5.42
C GLU A 72 1.33 13.92 -6.23
N HIS A 73 2.14 12.86 -6.08
CA HIS A 73 3.41 12.70 -6.77
C HIS A 73 3.25 12.53 -8.29
N ASN A 74 2.25 11.75 -8.72
CA ASN A 74 1.95 11.51 -10.13
C ASN A 74 1.41 12.76 -10.84
N GLU A 75 0.45 13.46 -10.22
CA GLU A 75 -0.26 14.57 -10.86
C GLU A 75 0.47 15.91 -10.73
N LYS A 76 1.05 16.20 -9.56
CA LYS A 76 1.64 17.52 -9.28
C LYS A 76 3.11 17.59 -9.62
N GLU A 77 3.84 16.51 -9.37
CA GLU A 77 5.30 16.47 -9.56
C GLU A 77 5.68 15.87 -10.91
N GLY A 78 4.73 15.23 -11.61
CA GLY A 78 4.94 14.64 -12.94
C GLY A 78 5.82 13.38 -12.91
N HIS A 79 6.03 12.79 -11.73
CA HIS A 79 6.85 11.60 -11.54
C HIS A 79 5.95 10.37 -11.42
N HIS A 80 6.11 9.41 -12.33
CA HIS A 80 5.27 8.21 -12.35
C HIS A 80 5.64 7.23 -11.23
N PHE A 81 4.66 6.93 -10.37
CA PHE A 81 4.74 6.00 -9.25
C PHE A 81 3.56 5.02 -9.29
N PRO A 82 3.78 3.78 -9.75
CA PRO A 82 2.73 2.78 -9.84
C PRO A 82 2.37 2.20 -8.47
N VAL A 83 1.07 1.99 -8.26
CA VAL A 83 0.53 1.23 -7.13
C VAL A 83 -0.25 0.04 -7.67
N MET A 84 0.13 -1.18 -7.28
CA MET A 84 -0.48 -2.42 -7.75
C MET A 84 -1.03 -3.21 -6.56
N GLY A 85 -2.30 -3.62 -6.62
CA GLY A 85 -2.92 -4.51 -5.64
C GLY A 85 -3.30 -5.84 -6.27
N VAL A 86 -2.95 -6.96 -5.63
CA VAL A 86 -3.31 -8.31 -6.09
C VAL A 86 -4.19 -9.00 -5.06
N GLY A 87 -5.24 -9.71 -5.50
CA GLY A 87 -6.17 -10.41 -4.62
C GLY A 87 -6.81 -9.47 -3.61
N TYR A 88 -6.70 -9.77 -2.32
CA TYR A 88 -7.15 -8.89 -1.24
C TYR A 88 -6.48 -7.51 -1.28
N GLY A 89 -5.28 -7.35 -1.84
CA GLY A 89 -4.66 -6.05 -2.05
C GLY A 89 -5.49 -5.13 -2.96
N CYS A 90 -6.12 -5.67 -4.01
CA CYS A 90 -7.05 -4.92 -4.86
C CYS A 90 -8.30 -4.50 -4.07
N PHE A 91 -8.83 -5.40 -3.23
CA PHE A 91 -9.93 -5.05 -2.33
C PHE A 91 -9.54 -3.94 -1.34
N ALA A 92 -8.30 -3.94 -0.83
CA ALA A 92 -7.79 -2.86 0.03
C ALA A 92 -7.79 -1.51 -0.69
N LEU A 93 -7.39 -1.48 -1.96
CA LEU A 93 -7.41 -0.27 -2.79
C LEU A 93 -8.82 0.30 -2.88
N ILE A 94 -9.80 -0.52 -3.27
CA ILE A 94 -11.20 -0.11 -3.38
C ILE A 94 -11.74 0.34 -2.02
N LYS A 95 -11.52 -0.47 -0.98
CA LYS A 95 -12.01 -0.19 0.38
C LYS A 95 -11.43 1.12 0.91
N SER A 96 -10.16 1.41 0.69
CA SER A 96 -9.53 2.64 1.16
C SER A 96 -10.16 3.92 0.58
N GLN A 97 -10.77 3.83 -0.61
CA GLN A 97 -11.47 4.95 -1.24
C GLN A 97 -12.92 5.08 -0.77
N LEU A 98 -13.56 3.99 -0.37
CA LEU A 98 -14.94 4.00 0.14
C LEU A 98 -15.06 4.48 1.59
N PHE A 99 -13.96 4.48 2.35
CA PHE A 99 -13.94 4.92 3.75
C PHE A 99 -13.73 6.44 3.91
N ASP A 100 -13.63 7.19 2.82
CA ASP A 100 -13.43 8.65 2.82
C ASP A 100 -14.63 9.40 3.45
N ASP A 101 -15.85 8.85 3.33
CA ASP A 101 -17.10 9.54 3.71
C ASP A 101 -17.47 9.49 5.20
N LYS A 102 -16.68 8.84 6.06
CA LYS A 102 -17.08 8.61 7.48
C LYS A 102 -16.26 9.31 8.55
N PHE A 103 -15.21 10.05 8.17
CA PHE A 103 -14.32 10.71 9.14
C PHE A 103 -13.87 12.13 8.74
N GLN A 104 -14.64 12.83 7.89
CA GLN A 104 -14.59 14.29 7.83
C GLN A 104 -15.43 14.92 8.95
#